data_AF-A0A9W4TDD7-F1
#
_entry.id   AF-A0A9W4TDD7-F1
#
_cell.length_a   1.000
_cell.length_b   1.000
_cell.length_c   1.000
_cell.angle_alpha   90.00
_cell.angle_beta   90.00
_cell.angle_gamma   90.00
#
_symmetry.space_group_name_H-M   'P 1'
#
loop_
_entity.id
_entity.type
_entity.pdbx_description
1 polymer ?
#
loop_
_entity_poly.entity_id
_entity_poly.type
_entity_poly.pdbx_seq_one_letter_code
_entity_poly.pdbx_strand_id
1 'polypeptide(L)'
;SSNTFFIMSITTSTINVRGNLSTSDDIPYTKYFELCSYDNWSLHHYVSLIIDNYKFARKDRTHQVFFMTLESINKNSSISQDIRDIAQNLIKNRKPGTCTYWMRSSRNHASTEMDA
;
A
#
# COMPACT_ATOMS: atom_id res chain seq x y z
N SER A 1 -10.05 0.89 43.97
CA SER A 1 -10.11 0.62 42.53
C SER A 1 -10.30 1.93 41.78
N SER A 2 -9.25 2.43 41.13
CA SER A 2 -9.32 3.65 40.34
C SER A 2 -8.83 3.32 38.93
N ASN A 3 -9.78 3.21 37.98
CA ASN A 3 -9.47 3.08 36.56
C ASN A 3 -9.25 4.48 35.99
N THR A 4 -7.98 4.86 35.86
CA THR A 4 -7.59 6.01 35.03
C THR A 4 -7.63 5.59 33.56
N PHE A 5 -8.66 6.06 32.85
CA PHE A 5 -8.69 6.03 31.39
C PHE A 5 -7.55 6.90 30.85
N PHE A 6 -6.49 6.25 30.36
CA PHE A 6 -5.49 6.92 29.52
C PHE A 6 -6.13 7.20 28.17
N ILE A 7 -6.61 8.44 27.96
CA ILE A 7 -6.87 8.95 26.63
C ILE A 7 -5.51 9.13 25.96
N MET A 8 -5.09 8.10 25.22
CA MET A 8 -3.95 8.19 24.32
C MET A 8 -4.33 9.19 23.23
N SER A 9 -3.85 10.41 23.38
CA SER A 9 -3.96 11.44 22.36
C SER A 9 -3.21 10.93 21.15
N ILE A 10 -3.94 10.54 20.09
CA ILE A 10 -3.36 10.19 18.80
C ILE A 10 -2.85 11.52 18.23
N THR A 11 -1.61 11.87 18.56
CA THR A 11 -0.87 12.89 17.85
C THR A 11 -0.69 12.37 16.43
N THR A 12 -1.61 12.78 15.56
CA THR A 12 -1.50 12.70 14.12
C THR A 12 -0.20 13.41 13.74
N SER A 13 0.90 12.66 13.72
CA SER A 13 2.16 13.15 13.21
C SER A 13 1.95 13.32 11.72
N THR A 14 1.54 14.51 11.33
CA THR A 14 1.58 14.99 9.96
C THR A 14 3.05 14.93 9.58
N ILE A 15 3.44 13.84 8.92
CA ILE A 15 4.74 13.73 8.27
C ILE A 15 4.73 14.82 7.21
N ASN A 16 5.24 15.98 7.56
CA ASN A 16 5.23 17.17 6.73
C ASN A 16 6.34 16.99 5.67
N VAL A 17 6.13 16.09 4.71
CA VAL A 17 7.03 15.89 3.56
C VAL A 17 6.75 17.01 2.54
N ARG A 18 6.77 18.27 2.99
CA ARG A 18 6.67 19.43 2.11
C ARG A 18 8.07 19.77 1.54
N GLY A 19 8.75 18.75 1.02
CA GLY A 19 10.03 18.89 0.34
C GLY A 19 9.83 18.77 -1.16
N ASN A 20 9.61 19.89 -1.85
CA ASN A 20 9.92 20.14 -3.27
C ASN A 20 9.60 19.09 -4.37
N LEU A 21 8.80 18.05 -4.13
CA LEU A 21 8.53 16.90 -5.04
C LEU A 21 7.57 17.23 -6.21
N SER A 22 7.49 18.48 -6.64
CA SER A 22 6.53 18.94 -7.66
C SER A 22 6.94 18.62 -9.11
N THR A 23 8.12 18.05 -9.35
CA THR A 23 8.68 17.91 -10.72
C THR A 23 9.23 16.53 -11.07
N SER A 24 9.17 15.56 -10.16
CA SER A 24 9.61 14.18 -10.44
C SER A 24 8.37 13.31 -10.65
N ASP A 25 8.25 12.72 -11.84
CA ASP A 25 7.24 11.71 -12.16
C ASP A 25 7.45 10.40 -11.34
N ASP A 26 8.58 10.29 -10.64
CA ASP A 26 8.97 9.10 -9.89
C ASP A 26 8.46 9.15 -8.45
N ILE A 27 7.23 8.67 -8.27
CA ILE A 27 6.62 8.49 -6.94
C ILE A 27 7.35 7.34 -6.20
N PRO A 28 7.99 7.60 -5.05
CA PRO A 28 8.76 6.61 -4.30
C PRO A 28 7.84 5.77 -3.40
N TYR A 29 6.97 4.96 -4.02
CA TYR A 29 5.95 4.16 -3.35
C TYR A 29 6.46 3.30 -2.17
N THR A 30 7.70 2.79 -2.24
CA THR A 30 8.27 1.93 -1.20
C THR A 30 8.62 2.69 0.08
N LYS A 31 8.85 4.02 0.02
CA LYS A 31 9.27 4.82 1.18
C LYS A 31 8.28 4.79 2.33
N TYR A 32 6.99 4.61 2.04
CA TYR A 32 5.99 4.43 3.08
C TYR A 32 6.30 3.25 4.02
N PHE A 33 6.70 2.11 3.46
CA PHE A 33 6.96 0.88 4.22
C PHE A 33 8.30 0.95 4.99
N GLU A 34 9.21 1.82 4.56
CA GLU A 34 10.46 2.10 5.28
C GLU A 34 10.23 3.07 6.45
N LEU A 35 9.33 4.05 6.29
CA LEU A 35 9.12 5.13 7.26
C LEU A 35 8.01 4.82 8.28
N CYS A 36 6.98 4.10 7.87
CA CYS A 36 5.87 3.74 8.76
C CYS A 36 6.14 2.39 9.40
N SER A 37 6.02 2.33 10.73
CA SER A 37 6.00 1.07 11.47
C SER A 37 4.91 0.15 10.92
N TYR A 38 5.20 -1.15 10.87
CA TYR A 38 4.32 -2.16 10.26
C TYR A 38 2.93 -2.23 10.92
N ASP A 39 2.82 -1.91 12.21
CA ASP A 39 1.54 -1.85 12.94
C ASP A 39 0.61 -0.74 12.43
N ASN A 40 1.17 0.27 11.74
CA ASN A 40 0.46 1.43 11.24
C ASN A 40 0.24 1.37 9.71
N TRP A 41 0.56 0.25 9.06
CA TRP A 41 0.31 0.09 7.63
C TRP A 41 -1.18 0.06 7.34
N SER A 42 -1.63 0.96 6.47
CA SER A 42 -3.04 1.10 6.10
C SER A 42 -3.13 1.57 4.66
N LEU A 43 -3.98 0.89 3.87
CA LEU A 43 -4.25 1.30 2.48
C LEU A 43 -4.77 2.74 2.41
N HIS A 44 -5.64 3.13 3.35
CA HIS A 44 -6.20 4.48 3.36
C HIS A 44 -5.11 5.52 3.60
N HIS A 45 -4.29 5.31 4.63
CA HIS A 45 -3.20 6.23 4.96
C HIS A 45 -2.17 6.31 3.82
N TYR A 46 -1.77 5.17 3.26
CA TYR A 46 -0.88 5.09 2.11
C TYR A 46 -1.42 5.87 0.91
N VAL A 47 -2.69 5.66 0.54
CA VAL A 47 -3.31 6.33 -0.61
C VAL A 47 -3.43 7.82 -0.38
N SER A 48 -3.89 8.26 0.79
CA SER A 48 -3.98 9.69 1.13
C SER A 48 -2.60 10.34 1.04
N LEU A 49 -1.59 9.76 1.68
CA LEU A 49 -0.23 10.30 1.67
C LEU A 49 0.32 10.46 0.25
N ILE A 50 0.13 9.48 -0.63
CA ILE A 50 0.62 9.55 -2.01
C ILE A 50 -0.19 10.53 -2.86
N ILE A 51 -1.52 10.50 -2.80
CA ILE A 51 -2.37 11.41 -3.59
C ILE A 51 -2.18 12.88 -3.18
N ASP A 52 -2.05 13.14 -1.88
CA ASP A 52 -1.97 14.50 -1.35
C ASP A 52 -0.60 15.15 -1.65
N ASN A 53 0.46 14.36 -1.82
CA ASN A 53 1.83 14.85 -2.03
C ASN A 53 2.30 14.80 -3.49
N TYR A 54 1.63 14.05 -4.37
CA TYR A 54 2.07 13.85 -5.75
C TYR A 54 0.93 14.13 -6.74
N LYS A 55 1.03 15.26 -7.45
CA LYS A 55 0.00 15.79 -8.35
C LYS A 55 -0.50 14.79 -9.41
N PHE A 56 0.39 13.93 -9.92
CA PHE A 56 0.07 12.97 -10.97
C PHE A 56 -0.15 11.54 -10.44
N ALA A 57 -0.18 11.36 -9.12
CA ALA A 57 -0.46 10.06 -8.55
C ALA A 57 -1.88 9.62 -8.89
N ARG A 58 -1.99 8.41 -9.44
CA ARG A 58 -3.28 7.80 -9.70
C ARG A 58 -3.68 6.88 -8.56
N LYS A 59 -4.93 6.99 -8.11
CA LYS A 59 -5.46 6.20 -7.00
C LYS A 59 -5.40 4.70 -7.28
N ASP A 60 -5.80 4.27 -8.48
CA ASP A 60 -5.77 2.86 -8.89
C ASP A 60 -4.35 2.29 -8.93
N ARG A 61 -3.39 3.03 -9.50
CA ARG A 61 -1.97 2.65 -9.48
C ARG A 61 -1.43 2.56 -8.07
N THR A 62 -1.75 3.53 -7.22
CA THR A 62 -1.33 3.56 -5.81
C THR A 62 -1.87 2.34 -5.06
N HIS A 63 -3.16 2.02 -5.23
CA HIS A 63 -3.76 0.80 -4.67
C HIS A 63 -3.03 -0.47 -5.14
N GLN A 64 -2.73 -0.55 -6.44
CA GLN A 64 -2.03 -1.70 -7.00
C GLN A 64 -0.64 -1.87 -6.35
N VAL A 65 0.15 -0.80 -6.29
CA VAL A 65 1.50 -0.86 -5.74
C VAL A 65 1.47 -1.26 -4.26
N PHE A 66 0.52 -0.73 -3.47
CA PHE A 66 0.36 -1.12 -2.07
C PHE A 66 0.26 -2.65 -1.91
N PHE A 67 -0.66 -3.29 -2.64
CA PHE A 67 -0.84 -4.75 -2.53
C PHE A 67 0.31 -5.54 -3.15
N MET A 68 0.92 -5.07 -4.24
CA MET A 68 2.11 -5.72 -4.81
C MET A 68 3.28 -5.72 -3.82
N THR A 69 3.49 -4.63 -3.09
CA THR A 69 4.52 -4.54 -2.06
C THR A 69 4.23 -5.48 -0.90
N LEU A 70 2.98 -5.53 -0.40
CA LEU A 70 2.60 -6.48 0.64
C LEU A 70 2.78 -7.94 0.19
N GLU A 71 2.44 -8.28 -1.05
CA GLU A 71 2.65 -9.62 -1.59
C GLU A 71 4.14 -9.97 -1.69
N SER A 72 4.99 -9.01 -2.09
CA SER A 72 6.44 -9.18 -2.13
C SER A 72 7.01 -9.42 -0.72
N ILE A 73 6.57 -8.64 0.26
CA ILE A 73 6.93 -8.80 1.67
C ILE A 73 6.53 -10.19 2.18
N ASN A 74 5.28 -10.59 1.95
CA ASN A 74 4.74 -11.86 2.41
C ASN A 74 5.44 -13.09 1.80
N LYS A 75 5.94 -12.97 0.56
CA LYS A 75 6.70 -14.04 -0.12
C LYS A 75 8.18 -14.10 0.27
N ASN A 76 8.71 -13.04 0.89
CA ASN A 76 10.12 -12.96 1.21
C ASN A 76 10.42 -13.66 2.55
N SER A 77 11.05 -14.84 2.47
CA SER A 77 11.41 -15.65 3.64
C SER A 77 12.44 -14.99 4.56
N SER A 78 13.20 -13.99 4.08
CA SER A 78 14.17 -13.24 4.89
C SER A 78 13.55 -12.20 5.81
N ILE A 79 12.29 -11.80 5.58
CA ILE A 79 11.55 -10.88 6.47
C ILE A 79 11.01 -11.65 7.68
N SER A 80 10.87 -11.01 8.84
CA SER A 80 10.34 -11.70 10.04
C SER A 80 8.91 -12.22 9.82
N GLN A 81 8.56 -13.30 10.52
CA GLN A 81 7.22 -13.88 10.44
C GLN A 81 6.14 -12.87 10.84
N ASP A 82 6.35 -12.10 11.90
CA ASP A 82 5.38 -11.09 12.38
C ASP A 82 5.03 -10.07 11.29
N ILE A 83 6.03 -9.57 10.57
CA ILE A 83 5.81 -8.60 9.49
C ILE A 83 5.08 -9.27 8.32
N ARG A 84 5.42 -10.52 7.99
CA ARG A 84 4.71 -11.29 6.96
C ARG A 84 3.25 -11.53 7.35
N ASP A 85 2.96 -11.86 8.60
CA ASP A 85 1.61 -12.10 9.10
C ASP A 85 0.75 -10.83 9.03
N ILE A 86 1.33 -9.68 9.38
CA ILE A 86 0.68 -8.38 9.22
C ILE A 86 0.38 -8.09 7.75
N ALA A 87 1.36 -8.30 6.85
CA ALA A 87 1.16 -8.12 5.41
C ALA A 87 0.06 -9.05 4.88
N GLN A 88 0.06 -10.31 5.30
CA GLN A 88 -0.95 -11.30 4.93
C GLN A 88 -2.35 -10.89 5.42
N ASN A 89 -2.47 -10.38 6.64
CA ASN A 89 -3.72 -9.90 7.19
C ASN A 89 -4.27 -8.71 6.39
N LEU A 90 -3.42 -7.75 6.02
CA LEU A 90 -3.80 -6.63 5.15
C LEU A 90 -4.27 -7.09 3.76
N ILE A 91 -3.62 -8.10 3.18
CA ILE A 91 -4.03 -8.70 1.90
C ILE A 91 -5.40 -9.39 2.03
N LYS A 92 -5.62 -10.18 3.09
CA LYS A 92 -6.89 -10.89 3.34
C LYS A 92 -8.06 -9.94 3.59
N ASN A 93 -7.81 -8.84 4.29
CA ASN A 93 -8.81 -7.80 4.57
C ASN A 93 -9.12 -6.89 3.39
N ARG A 94 -8.56 -7.17 2.22
CA ARG A 94 -8.96 -6.54 0.97
C ARG A 94 -10.45 -6.80 0.74
N LYS A 95 -11.26 -5.73 0.74
CA LYS A 95 -12.70 -5.85 0.46
C LYS A 95 -12.93 -6.64 -0.84
N PRO A 96 -13.59 -7.81 -0.81
CA PRO A 96 -13.91 -8.57 -2.01
C PRO A 96 -14.98 -7.81 -2.77
N GLY A 97 -14.56 -7.03 -3.77
CA GLY A 97 -15.48 -6.23 -4.59
C GLY A 97 -14.83 -5.16 -5.45
N THR A 98 -13.59 -4.75 -5.16
CA THR A 98 -12.93 -3.64 -5.88
C THR A 98 -11.88 -4.10 -6.91
N CYS A 99 -11.63 -5.40 -7.04
CA CYS A 99 -10.59 -5.92 -7.94
C CYS A 99 -10.92 -7.29 -8.53
N THR A 100 -11.99 -7.39 -9.30
CA THR A 100 -12.15 -8.51 -10.27
C THR A 100 -11.85 -8.07 -11.70
N TYR A 101 -11.76 -6.77 -11.98
CA TYR A 101 -11.49 -6.27 -13.35
C TYR A 101 -9.99 -6.26 -13.73
N TRP A 102 -9.09 -5.98 -12.78
CA TRP A 102 -7.68 -5.69 -13.12
C TRP A 102 -6.79 -6.93 -13.25
N MET A 103 -7.14 -8.05 -12.63
CA MET A 103 -6.38 -9.31 -12.78
C MET A 103 -6.65 -10.03 -14.10
N ARG A 104 -7.70 -9.66 -14.84
CA ARG A 104 -8.06 -10.31 -16.12
C ARG A 104 -7.33 -9.70 -17.32
N SER A 105 -6.94 -8.41 -17.27
CA SER A 105 -6.22 -7.76 -18.37
C SER A 105 -4.77 -8.23 -18.58
N SER A 106 -4.09 -8.75 -17.55
CA SER A 106 -2.72 -9.27 -17.72
C SER A 106 -2.64 -10.68 -18.30
N ARG A 107 -3.76 -11.40 -18.42
CA ARG A 107 -3.78 -12.79 -18.96
C ARG A 107 -4.18 -12.90 -20.43
N ASN A 108 -4.70 -11.85 -21.05
CA ASN A 108 -5.33 -11.94 -22.37
C ASN A 108 -4.41 -11.55 -23.55
N HIS A 109 -3.12 -11.30 -23.34
CA HIS A 109 -2.21 -10.93 -24.44
C HIS A 109 -1.39 -12.10 -25.03
N ALA A 110 -1.62 -13.35 -24.61
CA ALA A 110 -0.77 -14.49 -24.98
C ALA A 110 -1.49 -15.61 -25.75
N SER A 111 -2.58 -15.35 -26.47
CA SER A 111 -3.21 -16.38 -27.31
C SER A 111 -3.94 -15.81 -28.51
N THR A 112 -3.18 -15.37 -29.52
CA THR A 112 -3.65 -15.39 -30.92
C THR A 112 -2.44 -15.45 -31.87
N GLU A 113 -1.90 -16.65 -32.06
CA GLU A 113 -1.26 -17.06 -33.32
C GLU A 113 -2.13 -18.23 -33.80
N MET A 114 -3.19 -17.97 -34.57
CA MET A 114 -3.25 -18.06 -36.04
C MET A 114 -2.72 -19.39 -36.60
N ASP A 115 -3.59 -20.41 -36.60
CA ASP A 115 -3.56 -21.48 -37.61
C ASP A 115 -4.25 -20.95 -38.88
N ALA A 116 -3.55 -21.02 -40.01
CA ALA A 116 -4.08 -20.87 -41.36
C ALA A 116 -3.53 -22.00 -42.24
#